data_AF-M8BY64-F1
#
_entry.id   AF-M8BY64-F1
#
_cell.length_a   1.000
_cell.length_b   1.000
_cell.length_c   1.000
_cell.angle_alpha   90.00
_cell.angle_beta   90.00
_cell.angle_gamma   90.00
#
_symmetry.space_group_name_H-M   'P 1'
#
loop_
_entity.id
_entity.type
_entity.pdbx_description
1 polymer ?
#
loop_
_entity_poly.entity_id
_entity_poly.type
_entity_poly.pdbx_seq_one_letter_code
_entity_poly.pdbx_strand_id
1 'polypeptide(L)'
;MARGLSHSHLKKYAGMLSVSGGGKTYLQIMDSCDKNMFRVRHLSQQKELPKYVAFKGDNGKYLREPSHYEQPQQFSASDIKDQDVVYETFTDDYGVVRIKSNGSGRVLKSFPGEDGIPIASVKDAGFQFNSDIPEDTIYKDVDTLFKVVFKDGNNIALQNIGNGKFCKNLNLPGGWISFLSASAANSNTREATFQIEEPVKSREIYDVEYRVGGVKTSSNQKVTRTEVLATNRTHESHTAQTSIEMFDRTESKWDAKLTLDAGIKTKLSAGLPFMMEGEVETHLDFHAEYNWGETKEQNTKRTTLYSYPVPSMTKVH
;
A
#
# COMPACT_ATOMS: atom_id res chain seq x y z
N MET A 1 -20.97 4.63 -7.07
CA MET A 1 -22.11 5.56 -7.05
C MET A 1 -21.61 6.90 -7.55
N ALA A 2 -22.24 7.50 -8.56
CA ALA A 2 -21.79 8.77 -9.09
C ALA A 2 -22.46 9.93 -8.33
N ARG A 3 -21.71 11.01 -8.07
CA ARG A 3 -22.10 12.09 -7.15
C ARG A 3 -21.89 13.45 -7.83
N GLY A 4 -22.76 14.42 -7.52
CA GLY A 4 -22.54 15.82 -7.85
C GLY A 4 -21.61 16.48 -6.82
N LEU A 5 -20.77 17.41 -7.29
CA LEU A 5 -19.94 18.26 -6.43
C LEU A 5 -20.57 19.65 -6.38
N SER A 6 -20.86 20.17 -5.18
CA SER A 6 -21.43 21.51 -5.00
C SER A 6 -20.39 22.49 -4.46
N HIS A 7 -20.40 23.71 -4.99
CA HIS A 7 -19.61 24.82 -4.50
C HIS A 7 -20.40 25.56 -3.41
N SER A 8 -19.99 25.41 -2.16
CA SER A 8 -20.74 25.88 -0.98
C SER A 8 -21.05 27.38 -0.99
N HIS A 9 -20.07 28.23 -1.35
CA HIS A 9 -20.25 29.68 -1.35
C HIS A 9 -21.15 30.18 -2.48
N LEU A 10 -20.92 29.72 -3.71
CA LEU A 10 -21.65 30.16 -4.91
C LEU A 10 -23.02 29.48 -5.08
N LYS A 11 -23.32 28.43 -4.30
CA LYS A 11 -24.54 27.61 -4.43
C LYS A 11 -24.76 27.05 -5.85
N LYS A 12 -23.64 26.73 -6.52
CA LYS A 12 -23.56 26.18 -7.87
C LYS A 12 -22.91 24.79 -7.85
N TYR A 13 -22.87 24.10 -8.99
CA TYR A 13 -22.31 22.76 -9.13
C TYR A 13 -21.00 22.79 -9.91
N ALA A 14 -20.07 21.88 -9.60
CA ALA A 14 -18.89 21.68 -10.44
C ALA A 14 -19.26 20.81 -11.65
N GLY A 15 -18.68 21.10 -12.81
CA GLY A 15 -18.90 20.36 -14.04
C GLY A 15 -17.72 20.42 -14.99
N MET A 16 -17.70 19.54 -15.99
CA MET A 16 -16.65 19.50 -16.99
C MET A 16 -17.10 20.30 -18.22
N LEU A 17 -16.36 21.36 -18.58
CA LEU A 17 -16.58 22.12 -19.80
C LEU A 17 -15.44 21.85 -20.80
N SER A 18 -15.80 21.33 -21.97
CA SER A 18 -14.88 21.26 -23.12
C SER A 18 -14.95 22.57 -23.89
N VAL A 19 -13.80 23.21 -24.08
CA VAL A 19 -13.71 24.44 -24.89
C VAL A 19 -13.41 24.06 -26.33
N SER A 20 -14.16 24.59 -27.29
CA SER A 20 -13.95 24.31 -28.71
C SER A 20 -12.56 24.78 -29.17
N GLY A 21 -11.86 23.91 -29.91
CA GLY A 21 -10.59 24.24 -30.57
C GLY A 21 -9.31 23.81 -29.86
N GLY A 22 -9.36 23.12 -28.72
CA GLY A 22 -8.14 22.73 -27.99
C GLY A 22 -8.09 21.33 -27.38
N GLY A 23 -9.15 20.52 -27.47
CA GLY A 23 -9.20 19.18 -26.84
C GLY A 23 -9.13 19.17 -25.31
N LYS A 24 -9.02 20.33 -24.66
CA LYS A 24 -8.91 20.48 -23.21
C LYS A 24 -10.29 20.59 -22.58
N THR A 25 -10.44 19.89 -21.46
CA THR A 25 -11.66 19.93 -20.63
C THR A 25 -11.28 20.44 -19.25
N TYR A 26 -12.05 21.42 -18.75
CA TYR A 26 -11.78 22.10 -17.49
C TYR A 26 -12.89 21.82 -16.48
N LEU A 27 -12.53 21.83 -15.20
CA LEU A 27 -13.51 21.89 -14.12
C LEU A 27 -14.03 23.33 -14.01
N GLN A 28 -15.35 23.51 -14.14
CA GLN A 28 -16.02 24.80 -14.08
C GLN A 28 -17.18 24.77 -13.08
N ILE A 29 -17.49 25.91 -12.48
CA ILE A 29 -18.68 26.10 -11.66
C ILE A 29 -19.87 26.52 -12.55
N MET A 30 -20.97 25.76 -12.49
CA MET A 30 -22.12 25.82 -13.39
C MET A 30 -23.44 25.86 -12.60
N ASP A 31 -24.50 26.39 -13.20
CA ASP A 31 -25.81 26.57 -12.55
C ASP A 31 -26.65 25.28 -12.43
N SER A 32 -26.33 24.22 -13.18
CA SER A 32 -27.07 22.94 -13.12
C SER A 32 -26.15 21.72 -12.98
N CYS A 33 -26.66 20.69 -12.30
CA CYS A 33 -25.97 19.42 -12.04
C CYS A 33 -26.17 18.37 -13.16
N ASP A 34 -27.12 18.59 -14.06
CA ASP A 34 -27.78 17.52 -14.85
C ASP A 34 -26.90 16.83 -15.90
N LYS A 35 -25.65 17.26 -16.07
CA LYS A 35 -24.70 16.69 -17.04
C LYS A 35 -23.36 16.24 -16.47
N ASN A 36 -23.10 16.41 -15.18
CA ASN A 36 -21.75 16.26 -14.63
C ASN A 36 -21.72 15.44 -13.34
N MET A 37 -21.89 14.13 -13.52
CA MET A 37 -21.79 13.17 -12.43
C MET A 37 -20.36 12.65 -12.32
N PHE A 38 -19.72 12.87 -11.17
CA PHE A 38 -18.36 12.39 -10.91
C PHE A 38 -18.41 11.00 -10.28
N ARG A 39 -17.49 10.13 -10.70
CA ARG A 39 -17.22 8.88 -10.00
C ARG A 39 -16.20 9.15 -8.91
N VAL A 40 -16.64 9.16 -7.66
CA VAL A 40 -15.74 9.25 -6.51
C VAL A 40 -14.99 7.93 -6.36
N ARG A 41 -13.65 8.01 -6.26
CA ARG A 41 -12.78 6.87 -5.94
C ARG A 41 -12.10 7.14 -4.60
N HIS A 42 -12.15 6.15 -3.72
CA HIS A 42 -11.41 6.17 -2.47
C HIS A 42 -9.98 5.67 -2.75
N LEU A 43 -9.05 6.60 -3.03
CA LEU A 43 -7.63 6.31 -3.27
C LEU A 43 -6.95 5.63 -2.06
N SER A 44 -7.54 5.74 -0.86
CA SER A 44 -7.08 5.04 0.35
C SER A 44 -7.32 3.52 0.29
N GLN A 45 -8.21 3.04 -0.57
CA GLN A 45 -8.58 1.62 -0.70
C GLN A 45 -8.13 0.98 -2.03
N GLN A 46 -7.47 1.75 -2.90
CA GLN A 46 -6.91 1.22 -4.13
C GLN A 46 -5.70 0.35 -3.78
N LYS A 47 -5.85 -0.96 -4.00
CA LYS A 47 -4.74 -1.91 -3.93
C LYS A 47 -3.97 -1.80 -5.25
N GLU A 48 -2.66 -1.70 -5.14
CA GLU A 48 -1.73 -1.66 -6.27
C GLU A 48 -0.80 -2.87 -6.16
N LEU A 49 -0.38 -3.42 -7.30
CA LEU A 49 0.63 -4.46 -7.27
C LEU A 49 1.96 -3.87 -6.76
N PRO A 50 2.74 -4.63 -5.98
CA PRO A 50 4.09 -4.23 -5.65
C PRO A 50 4.93 -4.09 -6.91
N LYS A 51 5.97 -3.28 -6.82
CA LYS A 51 6.88 -3.02 -7.93
C LYS A 51 7.49 -4.31 -8.50
N TYR A 52 7.80 -5.30 -7.67
CA TYR A 52 8.31 -6.61 -8.12
C TYR A 52 7.43 -7.73 -7.60
N VAL A 53 7.03 -8.63 -8.50
CA VAL A 53 6.15 -9.76 -8.19
C VAL A 53 6.57 -11.01 -8.94
N ALA A 54 6.29 -12.16 -8.33
CA ALA A 54 6.22 -13.45 -8.98
C ALA A 54 4.76 -13.92 -8.99
N PHE A 55 4.30 -14.45 -10.13
CA PHE A 55 2.94 -14.98 -10.26
C PHE A 55 2.97 -16.49 -10.14
N LYS A 56 2.16 -17.05 -9.24
CA LYS A 56 2.04 -18.50 -9.06
C LYS A 56 0.67 -18.96 -9.55
N GLY A 57 0.70 -19.92 -10.47
CA GLY A 57 -0.50 -20.51 -11.07
C GLY A 57 -1.20 -21.49 -10.13
N ASP A 58 -2.39 -21.93 -10.54
CA ASP A 58 -3.19 -22.93 -9.83
C ASP A 58 -2.55 -24.33 -9.79
N ASN A 59 -1.52 -24.54 -10.62
CA ASN A 59 -0.65 -25.72 -10.62
C ASN A 59 0.50 -25.63 -9.60
N GLY A 60 0.56 -24.55 -8.81
CA GLY A 60 1.57 -24.33 -7.77
C GLY A 60 2.95 -23.94 -8.29
N LYS A 61 3.09 -23.67 -9.60
CA LYS A 61 4.35 -23.25 -10.23
C LYS A 61 4.33 -21.74 -10.52
N TYR A 62 5.51 -21.15 -10.57
CA TYR A 62 5.70 -19.75 -10.94
C TYR A 62 5.70 -19.57 -12.46
N LEU A 63 5.09 -18.47 -12.88
CA LEU A 63 5.18 -17.94 -14.22
C LEU A 63 6.63 -17.59 -14.51
N ARG A 64 7.13 -18.09 -15.64
CA ARG A 64 8.52 -17.95 -16.06
C ARG A 64 8.57 -17.34 -17.46
N GLU A 65 9.55 -16.46 -17.68
CA GLU A 65 9.97 -16.08 -19.03
C GLU A 65 10.68 -17.27 -19.71
N PRO A 66 10.25 -17.67 -20.92
CA PRO A 66 10.90 -18.75 -21.64
C PRO A 66 12.28 -18.32 -22.16
N SER A 67 13.17 -19.29 -22.32
CA SER A 67 14.53 -19.05 -22.86
C SER A 67 14.53 -18.53 -24.30
N HIS A 68 13.43 -18.71 -25.04
CA HIS A 68 13.26 -18.22 -26.40
C HIS A 68 12.10 -17.23 -26.49
N TYR A 69 12.35 -16.04 -27.05
CA TYR A 69 11.43 -14.89 -26.99
C TYR A 69 10.11 -15.07 -27.75
N GLU A 70 10.01 -16.06 -28.65
CA GLU A 70 8.79 -16.38 -29.40
C GLU A 70 7.87 -17.36 -28.66
N GLN A 71 8.30 -17.89 -27.52
CA GLN A 71 7.50 -18.81 -26.71
C GLN A 71 6.60 -18.04 -25.73
N PRO A 72 5.42 -18.59 -25.41
CA PRO A 72 4.56 -18.02 -24.39
C PRO A 72 5.18 -18.15 -23.00
N GLN A 73 4.78 -17.28 -22.06
CA GLN A 73 5.12 -17.50 -20.65
C GLN A 73 4.47 -18.78 -20.14
N GLN A 74 5.16 -19.46 -19.22
CA GLN A 74 4.71 -20.75 -18.69
C GLN A 74 4.79 -20.82 -17.17
N PHE A 75 3.81 -21.44 -16.55
CA PHE A 75 3.79 -21.79 -15.13
C PHE A 75 4.57 -23.09 -14.91
N SER A 76 5.90 -23.01 -14.91
CA SER A 76 6.79 -24.18 -14.87
C SER A 76 7.88 -24.11 -13.79
N ALA A 77 8.23 -22.91 -13.31
CA ALA A 77 9.27 -22.74 -12.31
C ALA A 77 8.77 -23.15 -10.92
N SER A 78 9.67 -23.70 -10.09
CA SER A 78 9.33 -24.17 -8.74
C SER A 78 9.96 -23.32 -7.63
N ASP A 79 10.97 -22.52 -7.96
CA ASP A 79 11.69 -21.66 -7.02
C ASP A 79 11.44 -20.20 -7.37
N ILE A 80 10.99 -19.42 -6.37
CA ILE A 80 10.78 -17.96 -6.50
C ILE A 80 12.10 -17.20 -6.70
N LYS A 81 13.25 -17.84 -6.39
CA LYS A 81 14.58 -17.27 -6.57
C LYS A 81 15.08 -17.34 -8.01
N ASP A 82 14.36 -18.03 -8.90
CA ASP A 82 14.72 -18.06 -10.32
C ASP A 82 14.59 -16.64 -10.91
N GLN A 83 15.62 -16.18 -11.62
CA GLN A 83 15.63 -14.81 -12.15
C GLN A 83 14.54 -14.59 -13.21
N ASP A 84 14.12 -15.66 -13.89
CA ASP A 84 13.13 -15.62 -14.96
C ASP A 84 11.68 -15.55 -14.45
N VAL A 85 11.45 -15.62 -13.12
CA VAL A 85 10.10 -15.56 -12.54
C VAL A 85 9.73 -14.18 -11.99
N VAL A 86 10.68 -13.25 -12.00
CA VAL A 86 10.51 -11.92 -11.43
C VAL A 86 9.98 -10.97 -12.49
N TYR A 87 8.85 -10.35 -12.20
CA TYR A 87 8.23 -9.33 -13.05
C TYR A 87 8.19 -7.98 -12.32
N GLU A 88 8.56 -6.93 -13.02
CA GLU A 88 8.37 -5.54 -12.59
C GLU A 88 6.98 -5.06 -13.04
N THR A 89 6.24 -4.41 -12.14
CA THR A 89 4.92 -3.85 -12.43
C THR A 89 4.96 -2.33 -12.46
N PHE A 90 4.15 -1.77 -13.36
CA PHE A 90 3.99 -0.34 -13.54
C PHE A 90 2.50 -0.03 -13.57
N THR A 91 2.00 0.63 -12.53
CA THR A 91 0.59 0.97 -12.38
C THR A 91 0.40 2.46 -12.65
N ASP A 92 -0.57 2.82 -13.49
CA ASP A 92 -0.97 4.21 -13.70
C ASP A 92 -2.04 4.67 -12.69
N ASP A 93 -2.39 5.97 -12.73
CA ASP A 93 -3.41 6.57 -11.86
C ASP A 93 -4.81 5.96 -12.06
N TYR A 94 -5.03 5.24 -13.17
CA TYR A 94 -6.29 4.55 -13.49
C TYR A 94 -6.30 3.08 -13.02
N GLY A 95 -5.22 2.59 -12.41
CA GLY A 95 -5.07 1.20 -11.98
C GLY A 95 -4.83 0.22 -13.13
N VAL A 96 -4.42 0.72 -14.30
CA VAL A 96 -3.94 -0.09 -15.42
C VAL A 96 -2.48 -0.44 -15.17
N VAL A 97 -2.15 -1.70 -15.38
CA VAL A 97 -0.83 -2.26 -15.11
C VAL A 97 -0.16 -2.71 -16.39
N ARG A 98 1.12 -2.36 -16.54
CA ARG A 98 2.06 -3.05 -17.42
C ARG A 98 2.96 -3.96 -16.61
N ILE A 99 3.24 -5.13 -17.17
CA ILE A 99 4.04 -6.17 -16.53
C ILE A 99 5.24 -6.44 -17.42
N LYS A 100 6.44 -6.28 -16.87
CA LYS A 100 7.71 -6.41 -17.57
C LYS A 100 8.53 -7.50 -16.90
N SER A 101 9.09 -8.44 -17.66
CA SER A 101 10.06 -9.37 -17.12
C SER A 101 11.29 -8.60 -16.63
N ASN A 102 11.69 -8.85 -15.39
CA ASN A 102 12.82 -8.15 -14.77
C ASN A 102 14.15 -8.54 -15.43
N GLY A 103 14.31 -9.81 -15.81
CA GLY A 103 15.57 -10.31 -16.40
C GLY A 103 15.82 -9.78 -17.81
N SER A 104 14.79 -9.76 -18.67
CA SER A 104 14.94 -9.36 -20.08
C SER A 104 14.55 -7.92 -20.39
N GLY A 105 13.80 -7.27 -19.49
CA GLY A 105 13.18 -5.97 -19.75
C GLY A 105 12.05 -6.00 -20.77
N ARG A 106 11.57 -7.18 -21.18
CA ARG A 106 10.46 -7.34 -22.14
C ARG A 106 9.11 -7.25 -21.45
N VAL A 107 8.10 -6.76 -22.18
CA VAL A 107 6.74 -6.58 -21.66
C VAL A 107 5.83 -7.74 -22.03
N LEU A 108 4.94 -8.13 -21.12
CA LEU A 108 3.89 -9.11 -21.41
C LEU A 108 2.90 -8.54 -22.41
N LYS A 109 2.57 -9.34 -23.43
CA LYS A 109 1.65 -8.98 -24.50
C LYS A 109 0.74 -10.16 -24.86
N SER A 110 -0.56 -9.92 -24.98
CA SER A 110 -1.48 -10.85 -25.64
C SER A 110 -1.35 -10.79 -27.16
N PHE A 111 -1.48 -11.95 -27.82
CA PHE A 111 -1.43 -12.02 -29.28
C PHE A 111 -2.83 -12.23 -29.90
N PRO A 112 -3.04 -11.86 -31.17
CA PRO A 112 -4.29 -12.19 -31.87
C PRO A 112 -4.47 -13.70 -31.99
N GLY A 113 -5.71 -14.17 -31.82
CA GLY A 113 -6.08 -15.58 -31.97
C GLY A 113 -7.49 -15.86 -31.42
N GLU A 114 -8.10 -16.97 -31.81
CA GLU A 114 -9.44 -17.34 -31.32
C GLU A 114 -9.35 -18.22 -30.08
N ASP A 115 -8.61 -19.33 -30.16
CA ASP A 115 -8.44 -20.29 -29.06
C ASP A 115 -7.08 -20.15 -28.38
N GLY A 116 -7.11 -20.09 -27.05
CA GLY A 116 -5.90 -20.12 -26.22
C GLY A 116 -4.92 -18.98 -26.47
N ILE A 117 -5.41 -17.78 -26.77
CA ILE A 117 -4.63 -16.54 -26.96
C ILE A 117 -3.42 -16.51 -26.02
N PRO A 118 -2.19 -16.77 -26.50
CA PRO A 118 -1.02 -16.83 -25.65
C PRO A 118 -0.60 -15.43 -25.22
N ILE A 119 0.04 -15.36 -24.06
CA ILE A 119 0.81 -14.19 -23.64
C ILE A 119 2.28 -14.55 -23.80
N ALA A 120 3.02 -13.69 -24.51
CA ALA A 120 4.47 -13.78 -24.66
C ALA A 120 5.15 -12.46 -24.27
N SER A 121 6.47 -12.48 -24.16
CA SER A 121 7.27 -11.30 -23.80
C SER A 121 7.80 -10.66 -25.08
N VAL A 122 7.43 -9.40 -25.33
CA VAL A 122 7.89 -8.65 -26.51
C VAL A 122 8.89 -7.58 -26.10
N LYS A 123 9.80 -7.21 -27.01
CA LYS A 123 10.62 -6.01 -26.80
C LYS A 123 9.70 -4.83 -26.53
N ASP A 124 10.05 -4.05 -25.52
CA ASP A 124 9.30 -2.83 -25.22
C ASP A 124 9.26 -1.96 -26.48
N ALA A 125 8.06 -1.71 -27.00
CA ALA A 125 7.86 -0.85 -28.16
C ALA A 125 8.04 0.65 -27.80
N GLY A 126 8.38 0.95 -26.54
CA GLY A 126 8.64 2.28 -26.03
C GLY A 126 7.60 2.63 -24.97
N PHE A 127 7.83 2.21 -23.73
CA PHE A 127 7.12 2.73 -22.57
C PHE A 127 7.96 3.83 -21.93
N GLN A 128 7.69 5.07 -22.32
CA GLN A 128 8.22 6.24 -21.64
C GLN A 128 7.14 6.77 -20.70
N PHE A 129 7.33 6.66 -19.39
CA PHE A 129 6.71 7.59 -18.45
C PHE A 129 7.57 8.85 -18.43
N ASN A 130 7.37 9.73 -19.40
CA ASN A 130 7.85 11.10 -19.28
C ASN A 130 6.64 12.03 -19.28
N SER A 131 6.66 13.05 -18.41
CA SER A 131 5.59 14.05 -18.24
C SER A 131 5.27 14.85 -19.51
N ASP A 132 6.10 14.74 -20.54
CA ASP A 132 5.99 15.48 -21.80
C ASP A 132 5.33 14.69 -22.95
N ILE A 133 4.81 13.49 -22.69
CA ILE A 133 4.18 12.66 -23.72
C ILE A 133 2.66 12.88 -23.74
N PRO A 134 2.04 13.11 -24.92
CA PRO A 134 0.59 13.18 -25.04
C PRO A 134 -0.05 11.88 -24.54
N GLU A 135 -1.05 12.01 -23.66
CA GLU A 135 -1.81 10.94 -22.98
C GLU A 135 -2.19 9.78 -23.92
N ASP A 136 -2.49 10.10 -25.17
CA ASP A 136 -2.89 9.23 -26.28
C ASP A 136 -1.80 8.22 -26.72
N THR A 137 -0.54 8.42 -26.32
CA THR A 137 0.59 7.57 -26.74
C THR A 137 0.82 6.39 -25.79
N ILE A 138 0.37 6.50 -24.54
CA ILE A 138 0.56 5.50 -23.48
C ILE A 138 -0.28 4.23 -23.75
N TYR A 139 -1.41 4.38 -24.46
CA TYR A 139 -2.38 3.32 -24.73
C TYR A 139 -2.30 2.69 -26.14
N LYS A 140 -1.24 2.97 -26.92
CA LYS A 140 -1.18 2.51 -28.33
C LYS A 140 -1.14 0.99 -28.51
N ASP A 141 -0.67 0.24 -27.51
CA ASP A 141 -0.62 -1.23 -27.55
C ASP A 141 -1.42 -1.83 -26.37
N VAL A 142 -2.75 -1.76 -26.48
CA VAL A 142 -3.71 -2.22 -25.46
C VAL A 142 -3.55 -3.69 -25.08
N ASP A 143 -2.93 -4.50 -25.95
CA ASP A 143 -2.61 -5.90 -25.70
C ASP A 143 -1.52 -6.11 -24.65
N THR A 144 -0.78 -5.05 -24.31
CA THR A 144 0.24 -5.07 -23.24
C THR A 144 -0.29 -4.57 -21.90
N LEU A 145 -1.56 -4.16 -21.84
CA LEU A 145 -2.15 -3.50 -20.68
C LEU A 145 -3.09 -4.44 -19.96
N PHE A 146 -3.06 -4.37 -18.63
CA PHE A 146 -3.82 -5.25 -17.76
C PHE A 146 -4.59 -4.49 -16.70
N LYS A 147 -5.72 -5.04 -16.26
CA LYS A 147 -6.39 -4.65 -15.02
C LYS A 147 -6.25 -5.76 -13.99
N VAL A 148 -6.03 -5.36 -12.74
CA VAL A 148 -5.89 -6.30 -11.62
C VAL A 148 -7.20 -6.37 -10.86
N VAL A 149 -7.73 -7.59 -10.72
CA VAL A 149 -8.86 -7.87 -9.84
C VAL A 149 -8.30 -8.54 -8.59
N PHE A 150 -8.22 -7.79 -7.49
CA PHE A 150 -7.82 -8.31 -6.20
C PHE A 150 -8.90 -9.21 -5.60
N LYS A 151 -8.47 -10.33 -5.01
CA LYS A 151 -9.32 -11.28 -4.31
C LYS A 151 -8.86 -11.39 -2.85
N ASP A 152 -9.30 -12.44 -2.17
CA ASP A 152 -8.92 -12.71 -0.79
C ASP A 152 -7.42 -13.04 -0.68
N GLY A 153 -6.78 -12.48 0.35
CA GLY A 153 -5.35 -12.60 0.59
C GLY A 153 -4.51 -12.07 -0.57
N ASN A 154 -3.56 -12.89 -1.02
CA ASN A 154 -2.60 -12.57 -2.07
C ASN A 154 -3.06 -13.10 -3.45
N ASN A 155 -4.35 -13.38 -3.62
CA ASN A 155 -4.87 -13.88 -4.87
C ASN A 155 -5.39 -12.75 -5.75
N ILE A 156 -5.13 -12.85 -7.05
CA ILE A 156 -5.58 -11.90 -8.05
C ILE A 156 -6.12 -12.62 -9.29
N ALA A 157 -6.79 -11.87 -10.16
CA ALA A 157 -6.92 -12.19 -11.58
C ALA A 157 -6.40 -11.00 -12.41
N LEU A 158 -5.84 -11.30 -13.58
CA LEU A 158 -5.36 -10.29 -14.53
C LEU A 158 -6.27 -10.27 -15.75
N GLN A 159 -6.90 -9.14 -16.05
CA GLN A 159 -7.67 -8.95 -17.27
C GLN A 159 -6.81 -8.25 -18.30
N ASN A 160 -6.65 -8.82 -19.48
CA ASN A 160 -6.03 -8.10 -20.60
C ASN A 160 -7.02 -7.07 -21.17
N ILE A 161 -6.55 -5.85 -21.42
CA ILE A 161 -7.41 -4.77 -21.93
C ILE A 161 -7.70 -4.96 -23.41
N GLY A 162 -6.73 -5.40 -24.21
CA GLY A 162 -6.87 -5.56 -25.65
C GLY A 162 -8.01 -6.49 -26.06
N ASN A 163 -8.16 -7.63 -25.38
CA ASN A 163 -9.21 -8.60 -25.68
C ASN A 163 -10.32 -8.69 -24.61
N GLY A 164 -10.18 -8.00 -23.48
CA GLY A 164 -11.15 -7.99 -22.38
C GLY A 164 -11.27 -9.30 -21.60
N LYS A 165 -10.45 -10.32 -21.90
CA LYS A 165 -10.49 -11.63 -21.24
C LYS A 165 -9.50 -11.69 -20.08
N PHE A 166 -9.74 -12.62 -19.17
CA PHE A 166 -8.85 -12.91 -18.05
C PHE A 166 -7.73 -13.85 -18.48
N CYS A 167 -6.54 -13.56 -17.96
CA CYS A 167 -5.37 -14.40 -18.05
C CYS A 167 -5.62 -15.67 -17.24
N LYS A 168 -5.22 -16.82 -17.77
CA LYS A 168 -5.31 -18.11 -17.11
C LYS A 168 -4.12 -19.00 -17.46
N ASN A 169 -3.85 -19.96 -16.59
CA ASN A 169 -3.03 -21.11 -16.88
C ASN A 169 -3.81 -22.04 -17.84
N LEU A 170 -3.24 -22.35 -19.01
CA LEU A 170 -3.92 -23.15 -20.03
C LEU A 170 -3.06 -24.32 -20.48
N ASN A 171 -3.73 -25.46 -20.70
CA ASN A 171 -3.20 -26.62 -21.39
C ASN A 171 -4.02 -26.82 -22.67
N LEU A 172 -3.36 -26.98 -23.81
CA LEU A 172 -4.01 -27.35 -25.07
C LEU A 172 -3.47 -28.69 -25.58
N PRO A 173 -4.28 -29.44 -26.35
CA PRO A 173 -3.78 -30.57 -27.14
C PRO A 173 -2.60 -30.14 -28.02
N GLY A 174 -1.60 -31.01 -28.17
CA GLY A 174 -0.41 -30.71 -29.01
C GLY A 174 0.80 -30.14 -28.27
N GLY A 175 0.85 -30.24 -26.94
CA GLY A 175 2.07 -29.99 -26.15
C GLY A 175 2.21 -28.58 -25.58
N TRP A 176 1.21 -27.73 -25.76
CA TRP A 176 1.16 -26.41 -25.12
C TRP A 176 0.67 -26.58 -23.68
N ILE A 177 1.63 -26.73 -22.77
CA ILE A 177 1.39 -27.09 -21.37
C ILE A 177 1.62 -25.88 -20.47
N SER A 178 0.68 -25.64 -19.58
CA SER A 178 0.70 -24.64 -18.52
C SER A 178 1.14 -23.24 -18.95
N PHE A 179 0.71 -22.78 -20.13
CA PHE A 179 1.09 -21.47 -20.65
C PHE A 179 0.09 -20.40 -20.22
N LEU A 180 0.57 -19.16 -20.09
CA LEU A 180 -0.26 -18.01 -19.77
C LEU A 180 -1.08 -17.60 -21.00
N SER A 181 -2.40 -17.54 -20.81
CA SER A 181 -3.34 -17.22 -21.89
C SER A 181 -4.40 -16.23 -21.47
N ALA A 182 -4.67 -15.20 -22.26
CA ALA A 182 -5.80 -14.28 -22.06
C ALA A 182 -7.09 -14.83 -22.67
N SER A 183 -7.62 -15.93 -22.11
CA SER A 183 -8.76 -16.66 -22.69
C SER A 183 -9.91 -16.96 -21.73
N ALA A 184 -9.79 -16.67 -20.43
CA ALA A 184 -10.88 -16.89 -19.48
C ALA A 184 -11.94 -15.80 -19.57
N ALA A 185 -13.23 -16.19 -19.54
CA ALA A 185 -14.35 -15.24 -19.54
C ALA A 185 -14.62 -14.64 -18.15
N ASN A 186 -14.16 -15.28 -17.08
CA ASN A 186 -14.47 -14.92 -15.70
C ASN A 186 -13.20 -14.91 -14.85
N SER A 187 -13.08 -13.90 -13.97
CA SER A 187 -12.01 -13.82 -12.99
C SER A 187 -12.03 -14.98 -11.99
N ASN A 188 -13.18 -15.60 -11.71
CA ASN A 188 -13.34 -16.61 -10.64
C ASN A 188 -12.96 -18.03 -11.07
N THR A 189 -12.56 -18.23 -12.33
CA THR A 189 -12.03 -19.51 -12.80
C THR A 189 -10.74 -19.84 -12.04
N ARG A 190 -10.58 -21.10 -11.62
CA ARG A 190 -9.43 -21.54 -10.80
C ARG A 190 -8.11 -21.21 -11.51
N GLU A 191 -8.02 -21.56 -12.79
CA GLU A 191 -6.86 -21.35 -13.64
C GLU A 191 -6.58 -19.87 -13.92
N ALA A 192 -7.58 -18.99 -13.74
CA ALA A 192 -7.46 -17.54 -13.88
C ALA A 192 -7.13 -16.83 -12.56
N THR A 193 -6.88 -17.61 -11.50
CA THR A 193 -6.50 -17.11 -10.19
C THR A 193 -5.01 -17.32 -9.99
N PHE A 194 -4.29 -16.23 -9.74
CA PHE A 194 -2.87 -16.27 -9.45
C PHE A 194 -2.61 -15.81 -8.04
N GLN A 195 -1.75 -16.53 -7.33
CA GLN A 195 -1.17 -16.02 -6.10
C GLN A 195 0.03 -15.14 -6.46
N ILE A 196 0.09 -13.93 -5.89
CA ILE A 196 1.25 -13.06 -6.01
C ILE A 196 2.15 -13.19 -4.78
N GLU A 197 3.44 -13.29 -5.03
CA GLU A 197 4.49 -13.30 -4.02
C GLU A 197 5.55 -12.27 -4.40
N GLU A 198 6.14 -11.59 -3.42
CA GLU A 198 7.24 -10.66 -3.69
C GLU A 198 8.59 -11.40 -3.60
N PRO A 199 9.41 -11.40 -4.67
CA PRO A 199 10.69 -12.10 -4.70
C PRO A 199 11.79 -11.29 -3.98
N VAL A 200 11.53 -10.86 -2.74
CA VAL A 200 12.46 -10.08 -1.92
C VAL A 200 12.88 -10.85 -0.66
N LYS A 201 14.16 -10.74 -0.29
CA LYS A 201 14.72 -11.44 0.87
C LYS A 201 14.42 -10.71 2.19
N SER A 202 14.42 -9.39 2.15
CA SER A 202 14.20 -8.52 3.32
C SER A 202 13.82 -7.13 2.86
N ARG A 203 13.17 -6.37 3.75
CA ARG A 203 12.91 -4.94 3.56
C ARG A 203 13.51 -4.13 4.69
N GLU A 204 13.91 -2.92 4.35
CA GLU A 204 14.34 -1.91 5.29
C GLU A 204 13.53 -0.63 5.03
N ILE A 205 12.93 -0.11 6.10
CA ILE A 205 12.15 1.13 6.09
C ILE A 205 12.85 2.09 7.03
N TYR A 206 13.22 3.26 6.52
CA TYR A 206 13.95 4.30 7.22
C TYR A 206 13.47 5.68 6.74
N ASP A 207 13.95 6.74 7.40
CA ASP A 207 13.60 8.14 7.10
C ASP A 207 12.09 8.40 7.03
N VAL A 208 11.35 7.86 8.00
CA VAL A 208 9.90 8.00 8.04
C VAL A 208 9.49 9.43 8.36
N GLU A 209 8.75 10.06 7.44
CA GLU A 209 8.20 11.40 7.60
C GLU A 209 6.70 11.37 7.96
N TYR A 210 6.31 12.09 9.01
CA TYR A 210 4.92 12.19 9.45
C TYR A 210 4.23 13.44 8.90
N ARG A 211 3.18 13.24 8.09
CA ARG A 211 2.33 14.34 7.59
C ARG A 211 1.08 14.48 8.45
N VAL A 212 1.19 15.21 9.57
CA VAL A 212 0.16 15.31 10.63
C VAL A 212 -0.92 16.40 10.43
N GLY A 213 -1.08 16.95 9.22
CA GLY A 213 -2.05 18.02 8.96
C GLY A 213 -3.51 17.62 9.23
N GLY A 214 -4.17 18.31 10.18
CA GLY A 214 -5.63 18.23 10.40
C GLY A 214 -6.14 17.05 11.23
N VAL A 215 -5.27 16.35 11.96
CA VAL A 215 -5.68 15.20 12.79
C VAL A 215 -6.40 15.67 14.06
N LYS A 216 -7.62 15.18 14.29
CA LYS A 216 -8.35 15.34 15.56
C LYS A 216 -7.73 14.42 16.62
N THR A 217 -7.15 15.02 17.64
CA THR A 217 -6.59 14.33 18.80
C THR A 217 -7.62 14.27 19.93
N SER A 218 -7.85 13.08 20.47
CA SER A 218 -8.66 12.88 21.67
C SER A 218 -7.72 12.52 22.81
N SER A 219 -7.49 13.44 23.74
CA SER A 219 -6.74 13.15 24.97
C SER A 219 -7.69 12.60 26.03
N ASN A 220 -7.56 11.32 26.38
CA ASN A 220 -8.18 10.79 27.59
C ASN A 220 -7.12 10.74 28.69
N GLN A 221 -6.95 11.86 29.41
CA GLN A 221 -6.07 11.89 30.57
C GLN A 221 -6.83 11.28 31.77
N LYS A 222 -6.53 10.03 32.12
CA LYS A 222 -6.87 9.50 33.45
C LYS A 222 -5.65 9.71 34.33
N VAL A 223 -5.69 10.76 35.15
CA VAL A 223 -4.67 11.01 36.17
C VAL A 223 -5.00 10.16 37.39
N THR A 224 -4.15 9.19 37.72
CA THR A 224 -4.22 8.47 38.99
C THR A 224 -3.51 9.31 40.05
N ARG A 225 -4.22 9.68 41.12
CA ARG A 225 -3.67 10.43 42.25
C ARG A 225 -2.95 9.48 43.22
N THR A 226 -1.68 9.73 43.50
CA THR A 226 -0.93 9.05 44.57
C THR A 226 -0.85 9.99 45.77
N GLU A 227 -1.29 9.54 46.95
CA GLU A 227 -1.19 10.29 48.21
C GLU A 227 0.07 9.85 48.96
N VAL A 228 0.83 10.80 49.51
CA VAL A 228 2.08 10.53 50.22
C VAL A 228 2.01 11.14 51.62
N LEU A 229 2.12 10.27 52.64
CA LEU A 229 2.06 10.69 54.03
C LEU A 229 3.45 11.06 54.56
N ALA A 230 3.63 12.28 55.06
CA ALA A 230 4.82 12.64 55.83
C ALA A 230 4.45 13.28 57.17
N THR A 231 5.19 12.94 58.23
CA THR A 231 4.98 13.51 59.56
C THR A 231 6.31 14.00 60.11
N ASN A 232 6.37 15.27 60.52
CA ASN A 232 7.52 15.83 61.21
C ASN A 232 7.16 16.06 62.68
N ARG A 233 7.83 15.35 63.59
CA ARG A 233 7.64 15.46 65.05
C ARG A 233 8.73 16.27 65.74
N THR A 234 9.54 16.97 64.96
CA THR A 234 10.62 17.83 65.47
C THR A 234 10.20 19.29 65.45
N HIS A 235 10.96 20.13 66.15
CA HIS A 235 10.77 21.58 66.19
C HIS A 235 11.43 22.31 65.01
N GLU A 236 12.07 21.58 64.10
CA GLU A 236 12.72 22.14 62.91
C GLU A 236 12.04 21.62 61.63
N SER A 237 11.98 22.44 60.58
CA SER A 237 11.47 22.01 59.28
C SER A 237 12.44 21.02 58.62
N HIS A 238 11.91 19.97 58.01
CA HIS A 238 12.72 19.00 57.26
C HIS A 238 12.16 18.83 55.85
N THR A 239 13.04 18.53 54.89
CA THR A 239 12.64 18.20 53.51
C THR A 239 12.39 16.70 53.41
N ALA A 240 11.16 16.32 53.07
CA ALA A 240 10.86 14.95 52.69
C ALA A 240 11.05 14.77 51.19
N GLN A 241 11.44 13.56 50.78
CA GLN A 241 11.55 13.17 49.38
C GLN A 241 10.68 11.95 49.13
N THR A 242 9.95 11.97 48.02
CA THR A 242 9.21 10.83 47.52
C THR A 242 9.54 10.59 46.05
N SER A 243 9.59 9.33 45.64
CA SER A 243 9.76 8.94 44.25
C SER A 243 8.43 8.44 43.69
N ILE A 244 7.93 9.10 42.65
CA ILE A 244 6.79 8.61 41.88
C ILE A 244 7.35 7.85 40.68
N GLU A 245 7.00 6.57 40.60
CA GLU A 245 7.29 5.74 39.44
C GLU A 245 6.08 5.74 38.50
N MET A 246 6.28 6.21 37.28
CA MET A 246 5.31 6.18 36.20
C MET A 246 5.77 5.20 35.12
N PHE A 247 4.82 4.49 34.54
CA PHE A 247 5.06 3.58 33.43
C PHE A 247 4.30 4.11 32.21
N ASP A 248 5.05 4.54 31.20
CA ASP A 248 4.49 4.91 29.90
C ASP A 248 4.46 3.66 29.03
N ARG A 249 3.27 3.26 28.59
CA ARG A 249 3.10 2.20 27.59
C ARG A 249 2.81 2.84 26.24
N THR A 250 3.72 2.66 25.29
CA THR A 250 3.54 3.07 23.90
C THR A 250 3.20 1.86 23.06
N GLU A 251 2.07 1.91 22.38
CA GLU A 251 1.68 0.92 21.39
C GLU A 251 1.84 1.53 20.00
N SER A 252 2.57 0.84 19.13
CA SER A 252 2.74 1.25 17.73
C SER A 252 2.30 0.14 16.80
N LYS A 253 1.58 0.51 15.76
CA LYS A 253 1.13 -0.40 14.71
C LYS A 253 1.32 0.25 13.35
N TRP A 254 2.04 -0.46 12.50
CA TRP A 254 2.30 -0.15 11.11
C TRP A 254 1.59 -1.16 10.21
N ASP A 255 0.87 -0.65 9.22
CA ASP A 255 0.07 -1.43 8.29
C ASP A 255 0.31 -0.94 6.85
N ALA A 256 0.11 -1.83 5.87
CA ALA A 256 0.35 -1.55 4.45
C ALA A 256 -0.93 -1.83 3.63
N LYS A 257 -1.17 -1.03 2.59
CA LYS A 257 -2.39 -1.12 1.75
C LYS A 257 -2.52 -2.46 1.01
N LEU A 258 -1.41 -3.14 0.74
CA LEU A 258 -1.40 -4.51 0.23
C LEU A 258 -0.45 -5.35 1.08
N THR A 259 -1.01 -6.15 1.97
CA THR A 259 -0.25 -7.09 2.82
C THR A 259 0.02 -8.38 2.06
N LEU A 260 1.04 -8.37 1.19
CA LEU A 260 1.60 -9.64 0.67
C LEU A 260 2.52 -10.33 1.68
N ASP A 261 2.72 -9.69 2.84
CA ASP A 261 3.93 -9.77 3.65
C ASP A 261 3.86 -10.74 4.82
N ALA A 262 3.00 -11.76 4.75
CA ALA A 262 3.04 -12.85 5.73
C ALA A 262 4.35 -13.65 5.56
N GLY A 263 5.44 -13.19 6.19
CA GLY A 263 6.74 -13.89 6.26
C GLY A 263 7.97 -13.14 5.75
N ILE A 264 7.84 -11.91 5.22
CA ILE A 264 9.02 -11.13 4.79
C ILE A 264 9.63 -10.42 5.99
N LYS A 265 10.92 -10.68 6.26
CA LYS A 265 11.68 -10.00 7.32
C LYS A 265 11.77 -8.51 7.00
N THR A 266 11.16 -7.68 7.84
CA THR A 266 11.18 -6.22 7.71
C THR A 266 11.91 -5.61 8.90
N LYS A 267 12.87 -4.73 8.61
CA LYS A 267 13.51 -3.85 9.60
C LYS A 267 12.90 -2.46 9.47
N LEU A 268 12.42 -1.92 10.58
CA LEU A 268 11.87 -0.57 10.66
C LEU A 268 12.76 0.30 11.54
N SER A 269 13.10 1.47 11.01
CA SER A 269 13.80 2.56 11.68
C SER A 269 12.96 3.82 11.57
N ALA A 270 12.29 4.24 12.65
CA ALA A 270 11.39 5.39 12.64
C ALA A 270 11.35 6.10 14.00
N GLY A 271 11.27 7.42 14.00
CA GLY A 271 11.00 8.19 15.23
C GLY A 271 9.53 8.06 15.63
N LEU A 272 9.21 7.53 16.80
CA LEU A 272 7.82 7.43 17.26
C LEU A 272 7.27 8.83 17.59
N PRO A 273 6.11 9.21 17.02
CA PRO A 273 5.50 10.49 17.32
C PRO A 273 4.93 10.49 18.73
N PHE A 274 5.23 11.54 19.49
CA PHE A 274 4.68 11.79 20.83
C PHE A 274 3.96 13.15 20.84
N MET A 275 2.93 13.28 21.68
CA MET A 275 2.21 14.53 21.85
C MET A 275 2.64 15.19 23.17
N MET A 276 3.25 16.37 23.08
CA MET A 276 3.56 17.21 24.22
C MET A 276 2.83 18.54 24.05
N GLU A 277 1.96 18.89 24.99
CA GLU A 277 1.28 20.19 25.07
C GLU A 277 0.53 20.66 23.80
N GLY A 278 0.08 19.72 22.95
CA GLY A 278 -0.66 20.03 21.72
C GLY A 278 0.20 20.13 20.46
N GLU A 279 1.52 19.98 20.60
CA GLU A 279 2.46 19.81 19.49
C GLU A 279 2.84 18.33 19.32
N VAL A 280 3.04 17.92 18.07
CA VAL A 280 3.55 16.58 17.75
C VAL A 280 5.06 16.69 17.59
N GLU A 281 5.78 16.02 18.48
CA GLU A 281 7.24 15.93 18.43
C GLU A 281 7.69 14.48 18.23
N THR A 282 8.82 14.29 17.54
CA THR A 282 9.47 12.98 17.38
C THR A 282 10.74 12.97 18.23
N HIS A 283 10.78 12.16 19.29
CA HIS A 283 11.96 12.09 20.18
C HIS A 283 12.46 10.67 20.46
N LEU A 284 11.70 9.63 20.08
CA LEU A 284 12.04 8.25 20.37
C LEU A 284 12.37 7.49 19.09
N ASP A 285 13.64 7.17 18.87
CA ASP A 285 14.03 6.33 17.74
C ASP A 285 13.65 4.86 18.01
N PHE A 286 12.81 4.30 17.13
CA PHE A 286 12.42 2.91 17.13
C PHE A 286 13.20 2.16 16.05
N HIS A 287 14.01 1.19 16.46
CA HIS A 287 14.73 0.27 15.60
C HIS A 287 14.38 -1.17 15.96
N ALA A 288 13.62 -1.87 15.12
CA ALA A 288 13.30 -3.28 15.38
C ALA A 288 12.97 -4.08 14.12
N GLU A 289 13.07 -5.41 14.26
CA GLU A 289 12.37 -6.33 13.36
C GLU A 289 10.86 -6.26 13.62
N TYR A 290 10.09 -6.13 12.54
CA TYR A 290 8.66 -5.86 12.61
C TYR A 290 7.92 -6.71 11.59
N ASN A 291 6.82 -7.35 12.00
CA ASN A 291 5.87 -7.98 11.08
C ASN A 291 4.70 -7.05 10.84
N TRP A 292 4.24 -6.95 9.59
CA TRP A 292 3.10 -6.10 9.25
C TRP A 292 1.85 -6.44 10.07
N GLY A 293 1.18 -5.39 10.55
CA GLY A 293 -0.01 -5.51 11.39
C GLY A 293 0.27 -5.94 12.84
N GLU A 294 1.51 -6.24 13.22
CA GLU A 294 1.89 -6.55 14.60
C GLU A 294 1.86 -5.29 15.47
N THR A 295 1.20 -5.33 16.62
CA THR A 295 1.32 -4.24 17.59
C THR A 295 2.62 -4.42 18.38
N LYS A 296 3.52 -3.45 18.31
CA LYS A 296 4.72 -3.40 19.16
C LYS A 296 4.45 -2.54 20.38
N GLU A 297 4.82 -3.06 21.54
CA GLU A 297 4.66 -2.38 22.81
C GLU A 297 6.03 -2.02 23.39
N GLN A 298 6.17 -0.77 23.81
CA GLN A 298 7.33 -0.29 24.53
C GLN A 298 6.89 0.28 25.88
N ASN A 299 7.44 -0.27 26.96
CA ASN A 299 7.21 0.21 28.31
C ASN A 299 8.43 1.02 28.77
N THR A 300 8.22 2.30 29.08
CA THR A 300 9.27 3.17 29.62
C THR A 300 8.94 3.50 31.06
N LYS A 301 9.85 3.14 31.98
CA LYS A 301 9.76 3.55 33.37
C LYS A 301 10.33 4.96 33.52
N ARG A 302 9.52 5.89 34.01
CA ARG A 302 9.93 7.24 34.40
C ARG A 302 9.85 7.36 35.92
N THR A 303 10.92 7.84 36.54
CA THR A 303 10.94 8.11 37.98
C THR A 303 11.11 9.60 38.18
N THR A 304 10.15 10.22 38.86
CA THR A 304 10.22 11.64 39.24
C THR A 304 10.41 11.75 40.74
N LEU A 305 11.45 12.47 41.15
CA LEU A 305 11.69 12.81 42.55
C LEU A 305 10.96 14.09 42.90
N TYR A 306 10.09 14.02 43.89
CA TYR A 306 9.42 15.18 44.47
C TYR A 306 10.00 15.46 45.85
N SER A 307 10.55 16.66 46.03
CA SER A 307 10.95 17.19 47.33
C SER A 307 9.90 18.17 47.81
N TYR A 308 9.46 18.03 49.06
CA TYR A 308 8.49 18.93 49.67
C TYR A 308 8.84 19.23 51.12
N PRO A 309 8.62 20.47 51.59
CA PRO A 309 8.89 20.84 52.97
C PRO A 309 7.83 20.22 53.89
N VAL A 310 8.28 19.68 55.02
CA VAL A 310 7.41 19.23 56.12
C VAL A 310 7.69 20.15 57.31
N PRO A 311 6.85 21.18 57.54
CA PRO A 311 7.02 22.11 58.66
C PRO A 311 7.09 21.41 60.02
N SER A 312 7.70 22.06 61.01
CA SER A 312 7.83 21.51 62.37
C SER A 312 6.47 21.10 62.94
N MET A 313 6.40 19.96 63.61
CA MET A 313 5.18 19.48 64.29
C MET A 313 3.95 19.34 63.37
N THR A 314 4.14 19.13 62.06
CA THR A 314 3.03 18.98 61.09
C THR A 314 2.97 17.60 60.45
N LYS A 315 1.80 17.31 59.90
CA LYS A 315 1.53 16.14 59.06
C LYS A 315 1.04 16.63 57.70
N VAL A 316 1.69 16.19 56.63
CA VAL A 316 1.39 16.55 55.25
C VAL A 316 0.84 15.30 54.54
N HIS A 317 -0.18 15.50 53.70
CA HIS A 317 -0.95 14.49 52.97
C HIS A 317 -0.97 14.82 51.47
#